data_AF-A0AAP5MCY1-F1
#
_entry.id   AF-A0AAP5MCY1-F1
#
_cell.length_a   1.000
_cell.length_b   1.000
_cell.length_c   1.000
_cell.angle_alpha   90.00
_cell.angle_beta   90.00
_cell.angle_gamma   90.00
#
_symmetry.space_group_name_H-M   'P 1'
#
loop_
_entity.id
_entity.type
_entity.pdbx_description
1 polymer ?
#
loop_
_entity_poly.entity_id
_entity_poly.type
_entity_poly.pdbx_seq_one_letter_code
_entity_poly.pdbx_strand_id
1 'polypeptide(L)'
;MFDHKTPIDVRIRFEARKPITDPTLGIPVNISRIGTPRNRLVAIGDSVTQGFKSGGIYDTKLSYPAIIAREMGWNSLRYPTYDGPEDGLPLNIERLAENLQRSFGNSIDWFDFLQALLALLKNLRKSQNYWEQGEGSVYPIKEQINHNLAVYGWDLRNTLSRNADICIDVLKKNPPKISLEGIHPTTIGYGIIAQEVIKIMQLAGVKFYEMDGKTQRTGEIQVDFQRVIAEDSLITNPPQNTASIEDTISSIDRNFNILSDILRRNY
;
A
#
# COMPACT_ATOMS: atom_id res chain seq x y z
N MET A 1 -12.11 11.91 30.64
CA MET A 1 -13.55 11.62 30.66
C MET A 1 -13.74 10.29 29.95
N PHE A 2 -14.17 9.23 30.65
CA PHE A 2 -14.37 7.91 30.04
C PHE A 2 -15.62 7.95 29.16
N ASP A 3 -15.49 7.64 27.87
CA ASP A 3 -16.64 7.45 26.99
C ASP A 3 -17.39 6.19 27.44
N HIS A 4 -18.67 6.34 27.76
CA HIS A 4 -19.57 5.28 28.21
C HIS A 4 -19.78 4.16 27.17
N LYS A 5 -19.36 4.37 25.92
CA LYS A 5 -19.38 3.36 24.85
C LYS A 5 -18.14 2.45 24.83
N THR A 6 -17.13 2.74 25.64
CA THR A 6 -15.92 1.91 25.69
C THR A 6 -16.24 0.57 26.35
N PRO A 7 -15.99 -0.58 25.69
CA PRO A 7 -16.19 -1.89 26.29
C PRO A 7 -15.43 -2.04 27.61
N ILE A 8 -16.02 -2.73 28.58
CA ILE A 8 -15.53 -2.78 29.98
C ILE A 8 -14.15 -3.44 30.10
N ASP A 9 -13.77 -4.25 29.13
CA ASP A 9 -12.50 -4.95 29.02
C ASP A 9 -11.38 -4.11 28.38
N VAL A 10 -11.73 -2.98 27.74
CA VAL A 10 -10.76 -2.10 27.09
C VAL A 10 -10.11 -1.18 28.11
N ARG A 11 -8.82 -1.42 28.39
CA ARG A 11 -8.00 -0.57 29.26
C ARG A 11 -7.27 0.49 28.43
N ILE A 12 -7.77 1.73 28.47
CA ILE A 12 -7.11 2.88 27.86
C ILE A 12 -5.86 3.23 28.69
N ARG A 13 -4.71 3.31 28.03
CA ARG A 13 -3.45 3.76 28.64
C ARG A 13 -2.91 4.92 27.81
N PHE A 14 -2.39 5.95 28.48
CA PHE A 14 -1.74 7.10 27.84
C PHE A 14 -0.24 6.89 27.62
N GLU A 15 0.32 5.82 28.19
CA GLU A 15 1.70 5.41 27.97
C GLU A 15 1.84 4.61 26.68
N ALA A 16 2.88 4.89 25.91
CA ALA A 16 3.21 4.10 24.73
C ALA A 16 3.47 2.64 25.12
N ARG A 17 2.92 1.70 24.36
CA ARG A 17 3.16 0.27 24.56
C ARG A 17 4.66 0.00 24.38
N LYS A 18 5.27 -0.76 25.31
CA LYS A 18 6.65 -1.25 25.12
C LYS A 18 6.73 -2.09 23.84
N PRO A 19 7.76 -1.89 23.00
CA PRO A 19 7.96 -2.72 21.81
C PRO A 19 8.03 -4.20 22.18
N ILE A 20 7.36 -5.05 21.41
CA ILE A 20 7.48 -6.50 21.53
C ILE A 20 8.57 -6.94 20.56
N THR A 21 9.58 -7.63 21.07
CA THR A 21 10.73 -8.10 20.29
C THR A 21 10.56 -9.52 19.75
N ASP A 22 9.64 -10.28 20.33
CA ASP A 22 9.24 -11.59 19.81
C ASP A 22 8.21 -11.41 18.67
N PRO A 23 8.58 -11.70 17.41
CA PRO A 23 7.68 -11.51 16.28
C PRO A 23 6.52 -12.50 16.26
N THR A 24 6.60 -13.60 17.03
CA THR A 24 5.49 -14.56 17.17
C THR A 24 4.44 -14.10 18.18
N LEU A 25 4.72 -13.03 18.94
CA LEU A 25 3.90 -12.55 20.04
C LEU A 25 3.59 -13.63 21.10
N GLY A 26 4.44 -14.66 21.21
CA GLY A 26 4.23 -15.84 22.03
C GLY A 26 3.08 -16.74 21.56
N ILE A 27 2.59 -16.57 20.33
CA ILE A 27 1.45 -17.33 19.80
C ILE A 27 1.98 -18.57 19.06
N PRO A 28 1.76 -19.79 19.58
CA PRO A 28 2.16 -21.00 18.89
C PRO A 28 1.27 -21.23 17.67
N VAL A 29 1.88 -21.36 16.48
CA VAL A 29 1.17 -21.71 15.25
C VAL A 29 1.49 -23.17 14.90
N ASN A 30 0.56 -24.07 15.20
CA ASN A 30 0.67 -25.47 14.78
C ASN A 30 0.31 -25.60 13.30
N ILE A 31 1.31 -25.89 12.47
CA ILE A 31 1.14 -26.02 11.01
C ILE A 31 1.08 -27.50 10.64
N SER A 32 -0.09 -27.99 10.27
CA SER A 32 -0.22 -29.28 9.58
C SER A 32 0.22 -29.11 8.12
N ARG A 33 1.47 -29.51 7.81
CA ARG A 33 1.98 -29.48 6.43
C ARG A 33 1.32 -30.60 5.62
N ILE A 34 0.55 -30.23 4.60
CA ILE A 34 -0.15 -31.18 3.72
C ILE A 34 0.30 -30.95 2.28
N GLY A 35 0.76 -32.02 1.63
CA GLY A 35 1.15 -32.01 0.22
C GLY A 35 2.37 -31.15 -0.10
N THR A 36 2.57 -30.90 -1.39
CA THR A 36 3.63 -30.03 -1.90
C THR A 36 2.99 -28.74 -2.42
N PRO A 37 3.32 -27.57 -1.85
CA PRO A 37 2.75 -26.31 -2.30
C PRO A 37 3.18 -26.00 -3.74
N ARG A 38 2.21 -25.62 -4.59
CA ARG A 38 2.47 -25.24 -6.00
C ARG A 38 3.16 -23.88 -6.14
N ASN A 39 2.97 -23.00 -5.17
CA ASN A 39 3.50 -21.64 -5.15
C ASN A 39 4.44 -21.47 -3.96
N ARG A 40 5.54 -20.73 -4.14
CA ARG A 40 6.55 -20.50 -3.09
C ARG A 40 6.07 -19.52 -2.02
N LEU A 41 5.36 -18.49 -2.44
CA LEU A 41 4.74 -17.49 -1.59
C LEU A 41 3.43 -17.05 -2.24
N VAL A 42 2.38 -16.95 -1.42
CA VAL A 42 1.10 -16.34 -1.77
C VAL A 42 0.81 -15.34 -0.67
N ALA A 43 0.49 -14.10 -1.05
CA ALA A 43 0.15 -13.05 -0.12
C ALA A 43 -1.32 -12.67 -0.29
N ILE A 44 -1.99 -12.53 0.84
CA ILE A 44 -3.41 -12.24 0.94
C ILE A 44 -3.55 -11.14 1.99
N GLY A 45 -4.30 -10.09 1.69
CA GLY A 45 -4.49 -8.99 2.61
C GLY A 45 -5.20 -7.81 1.97
N ASP A 46 -5.00 -6.66 2.58
CA ASP A 46 -5.62 -5.39 2.25
C ASP A 46 -4.67 -4.49 1.43
N SER A 47 -4.90 -3.18 1.49
CA SER A 47 -4.07 -2.16 0.86
C SER A 47 -2.59 -2.23 1.25
N VAL A 48 -2.26 -2.59 2.50
CA VAL A 48 -0.87 -2.73 2.95
C VAL A 48 -0.21 -3.90 2.24
N THR A 49 -0.85 -5.07 2.21
CA THR A 49 -0.30 -6.22 1.48
C THR A 49 -0.17 -5.95 -0.02
N GLN A 50 -1.06 -5.14 -0.57
CA GLN A 50 -1.01 -4.79 -1.99
C GLN A 50 0.15 -3.83 -2.34
N GLY A 51 0.62 -3.03 -1.38
CA GLY A 51 1.70 -2.07 -1.60
C GLY A 51 1.24 -0.62 -1.70
N PHE A 52 0.16 -0.25 -1.00
CA PHE A 52 -0.30 1.13 -0.92
C PHE A 52 0.75 2.00 -0.20
N LYS A 53 1.21 3.07 -0.83
CA LYS A 53 2.09 4.08 -0.23
C LYS A 53 1.71 5.46 -0.77
N SER A 54 1.93 6.50 0.02
CA SER A 54 1.76 7.89 -0.44
C SER A 54 0.40 8.19 -1.08
N GLY A 55 -0.67 7.63 -0.50
CA GLY A 55 -2.05 7.82 -0.96
C GLY A 55 -2.49 6.95 -2.13
N GLY A 56 -1.62 6.08 -2.66
CA GLY A 56 -1.95 5.24 -3.81
C GLY A 56 -1.15 3.95 -3.96
N ILE A 57 -1.49 3.20 -4.99
CA ILE A 57 -0.90 1.93 -5.38
C ILE A 57 -0.29 2.14 -6.74
N TYR A 58 1.04 2.16 -6.78
CA TYR A 58 1.80 2.48 -8.00
C TYR A 58 3.13 1.76 -8.11
N ASP A 59 3.68 1.29 -6.99
CA ASP A 59 4.99 0.65 -6.95
C ASP A 59 4.92 -0.69 -6.23
N THR A 60 4.01 -1.55 -6.71
CA THR A 60 3.69 -2.83 -6.07
C THR A 60 4.87 -3.81 -6.03
N LYS A 61 5.91 -3.58 -6.84
CA LYS A 61 7.22 -4.27 -6.76
C LYS A 61 7.96 -4.01 -5.44
N LEU A 62 7.60 -2.97 -4.69
CA LEU A 62 8.14 -2.65 -3.37
C LEU A 62 7.20 -3.04 -2.21
N SER A 63 6.06 -3.68 -2.50
CA SER A 63 5.21 -4.27 -1.46
C SER A 63 5.99 -5.26 -0.59
N TYR A 64 5.65 -5.39 0.70
CA TYR A 64 6.37 -6.33 1.56
C TYR A 64 6.40 -7.78 1.02
N PRO A 65 5.36 -8.33 0.34
CA PRO A 65 5.46 -9.64 -0.27
C PRO A 65 6.50 -9.71 -1.39
N ALA A 66 6.66 -8.63 -2.17
CA ALA A 66 7.68 -8.54 -3.22
C ALA A 66 9.09 -8.46 -2.63
N ILE A 67 9.28 -7.73 -1.53
CA ILE A 67 10.53 -7.71 -0.78
C ILE A 67 10.85 -9.11 -0.25
N ILE A 68 9.90 -9.79 0.40
CA ILE A 68 10.06 -11.17 0.89
C ILE A 68 10.45 -12.12 -0.25
N ALA A 69 9.72 -12.08 -1.37
CA ALA A 69 10.00 -12.96 -2.51
C ALA A 69 11.44 -12.78 -3.04
N ARG A 70 11.92 -11.53 -3.10
CA ARG A 70 13.31 -11.25 -3.47
C ARG A 70 14.29 -11.84 -2.46
N GLU A 71 14.05 -11.69 -1.16
CA GLU A 71 14.91 -12.29 -0.13
C GLU A 71 14.91 -13.82 -0.17
N MET A 72 13.81 -14.43 -0.64
CA MET A 72 13.73 -15.86 -0.94
C MET A 72 14.50 -16.30 -2.19
N GLY A 73 15.16 -15.38 -2.90
CA GLY A 73 15.82 -15.65 -4.17
C GLY A 73 14.82 -15.88 -5.32
N TRP A 74 13.63 -15.27 -5.23
CA TRP A 74 12.53 -15.52 -6.16
C TRP A 74 12.01 -14.24 -6.83
N ASN A 75 12.37 -14.07 -8.11
CA ASN A 75 11.99 -12.91 -8.92
C ASN A 75 10.71 -13.09 -9.75
N SER A 76 10.05 -14.24 -9.67
CA SER A 76 8.83 -14.53 -10.45
C SER A 76 7.55 -14.33 -9.64
N LEU A 77 7.62 -13.57 -8.53
CA LEU A 77 6.41 -13.13 -7.83
C LEU A 77 5.56 -12.32 -8.80
N ARG A 78 4.26 -12.63 -8.83
CA ARG A 78 3.29 -11.97 -9.72
C ARG A 78 2.40 -11.09 -8.85
N TYR A 79 2.19 -9.86 -9.25
CA TYR A 79 1.38 -8.88 -8.53
C TYR A 79 0.66 -7.98 -9.55
N PRO A 80 -0.45 -7.34 -9.15
CA PRO A 80 -1.08 -6.33 -9.99
C PRO A 80 -0.14 -5.13 -10.12
N THR A 81 -0.10 -4.53 -11.31
CA THR A 81 0.60 -3.26 -11.58
C THR A 81 -0.44 -2.23 -11.96
N TYR A 82 -0.17 -0.97 -11.63
CA TYR A 82 -1.12 0.14 -11.74
C TYR A 82 -0.48 1.31 -12.47
N ASP A 83 0.04 1.03 -13.67
CA ASP A 83 0.86 1.95 -14.47
C ASP A 83 0.00 2.99 -15.23
N GLY A 84 -0.89 3.66 -14.50
CA GLY A 84 -1.75 4.72 -15.02
C GLY A 84 -1.01 6.05 -15.22
N PRO A 85 -1.63 7.04 -15.86
CA PRO A 85 -0.98 8.27 -16.32
C PRO A 85 -0.45 9.21 -15.22
N GLU A 86 -0.76 8.95 -13.95
CA GLU A 86 -0.23 9.67 -12.77
C GLU A 86 0.46 8.72 -11.78
N ASP A 87 0.92 7.56 -12.26
CA ASP A 87 1.51 6.47 -11.47
C ASP A 87 0.61 6.07 -10.30
N GLY A 88 -0.49 5.37 -10.60
CA GLY A 88 -1.25 4.61 -9.60
C GLY A 88 -2.72 4.92 -9.42
N LEU A 89 -3.26 4.30 -8.35
CA LEU A 89 -4.64 4.40 -7.87
C LEU A 89 -4.70 4.53 -6.35
N PRO A 90 -5.56 5.37 -5.77
CA PRO A 90 -6.41 6.39 -6.40
C PRO A 90 -5.65 7.70 -6.74
N LEU A 91 -4.71 8.12 -5.89
CA LEU A 91 -3.94 9.35 -6.05
C LEU A 91 -2.54 9.17 -5.46
N ASN A 92 -1.51 9.31 -6.29
CA ASN A 92 -0.13 9.36 -5.83
C ASN A 92 0.22 10.78 -5.37
N ILE A 93 0.29 10.98 -4.06
CA ILE A 93 0.56 12.28 -3.44
C ILE A 93 1.99 12.73 -3.72
N GLU A 94 2.95 11.82 -3.79
CA GLU A 94 4.34 12.16 -4.17
C GLU A 94 4.39 12.73 -5.58
N ARG A 95 3.77 12.04 -6.54
CA ARG A 95 3.72 12.51 -7.93
C ARG A 95 2.96 13.83 -8.07
N LEU A 96 1.86 13.98 -7.34
CA LEU A 96 1.13 15.25 -7.26
C LEU A 96 2.04 16.37 -6.74
N ALA A 97 2.77 16.12 -5.65
CA ALA A 97 3.65 17.10 -5.05
C ALA A 97 4.79 17.51 -6.00
N GLU A 98 5.41 16.55 -6.68
CA GLU A 98 6.41 16.82 -7.72
C GLU A 98 5.83 17.65 -8.88
N ASN A 99 4.62 17.32 -9.35
CA ASN A 99 3.96 18.04 -10.44
C ASN A 99 3.62 19.48 -10.05
N LEU A 100 3.17 19.70 -8.81
CA LEU A 100 2.93 21.05 -8.27
C LEU A 100 4.24 21.83 -8.13
N GLN A 101 5.29 21.21 -7.59
CA GLN A 101 6.61 21.84 -7.48
C GLN A 101 7.18 22.23 -8.85
N ARG A 102 7.04 21.38 -9.87
CA ARG A 102 7.47 21.70 -11.24
C ARG A 102 6.69 22.87 -11.84
N SER A 103 5.43 23.03 -11.48
CA SER A 103 4.53 24.02 -12.07
C SER A 103 4.57 25.38 -11.36
N PHE A 104 4.76 25.39 -10.04
CA PHE A 104 4.66 26.59 -9.19
C PHE A 104 5.94 26.90 -8.41
N GLY A 105 6.97 26.04 -8.46
CA GLY A 105 8.20 26.22 -7.70
C GLY A 105 8.06 25.82 -6.23
N ASN A 106 8.89 26.43 -5.37
CA ASN A 106 9.04 26.02 -3.97
C ASN A 106 8.04 26.66 -2.99
N SER A 107 7.23 27.62 -3.45
CA SER A 107 6.21 28.31 -2.65
C SER A 107 4.96 28.53 -3.49
N ILE A 108 3.79 28.35 -2.89
CA ILE A 108 2.50 28.55 -3.54
C ILE A 108 1.87 29.82 -2.97
N ASP A 109 1.80 30.88 -3.77
CA ASP A 109 1.09 32.11 -3.40
C ASP A 109 -0.43 31.94 -3.62
N TRP A 110 -1.24 32.92 -3.20
CA TRP A 110 -2.70 32.86 -3.34
C TRP A 110 -3.18 32.71 -4.80
N PHE A 111 -2.47 33.28 -5.78
CA PHE A 111 -2.80 33.10 -7.20
C PHE A 111 -2.42 31.71 -7.71
N ASP A 112 -1.33 31.15 -7.19
CA ASP A 112 -0.91 29.78 -7.48
C ASP A 112 -1.82 28.77 -6.81
N PHE A 113 -2.41 29.09 -5.65
CA PHE A 113 -3.36 28.24 -4.95
C PHE A 113 -4.56 27.86 -5.83
N LEU A 114 -5.14 28.83 -6.56
CA LEU A 114 -6.28 28.56 -7.44
C LEU A 114 -5.86 27.68 -8.63
N GLN A 115 -4.67 27.90 -9.18
CA GLN A 115 -4.14 27.10 -10.28
C GLN A 115 -3.75 25.69 -9.81
N ALA A 116 -3.19 25.56 -8.61
CA ALA A 116 -2.87 24.30 -7.95
C ALA A 116 -4.14 23.48 -7.67
N LEU A 117 -5.22 24.13 -7.20
CA LEU A 117 -6.52 23.50 -7.04
C LEU A 117 -7.08 22.98 -8.37
N LEU A 118 -7.02 23.79 -9.43
CA LEU A 118 -7.46 23.38 -10.76
C LEU A 118 -6.60 22.22 -11.32
N ALA A 119 -5.28 22.26 -11.09
CA ALA A 119 -4.37 21.20 -11.47
C ALA A 119 -4.68 19.88 -10.72
N LEU A 120 -4.93 19.95 -9.41
CA LEU A 120 -5.36 18.82 -8.59
C LEU A 120 -6.66 18.20 -9.14
N LEU A 121 -7.70 19.03 -9.37
CA LEU A 121 -8.98 18.56 -9.92
C LEU A 121 -8.81 17.94 -11.32
N LYS A 122 -7.95 18.52 -12.15
CA LYS A 122 -7.63 17.98 -13.47
C LYS A 122 -6.94 16.62 -13.37
N ASN A 123 -5.99 16.46 -12.44
CA ASN A 123 -5.28 15.20 -12.22
C ASN A 123 -6.23 14.11 -11.69
N LEU A 124 -7.08 14.43 -10.72
CA LEU A 124 -8.10 13.51 -10.21
C LEU A 124 -9.04 13.04 -11.32
N ARG A 125 -9.55 13.97 -12.16
CA ARG A 125 -10.39 13.62 -13.31
C ARG A 125 -9.67 12.78 -14.34
N LYS A 126 -8.39 13.07 -14.61
CA LYS A 126 -7.57 12.29 -15.55
C LYS A 126 -7.39 10.85 -15.06
N SER A 127 -7.07 10.67 -13.77
CA SER A 127 -6.97 9.36 -13.13
C SER A 127 -8.32 8.63 -13.20
N GLN A 128 -9.40 9.29 -12.77
CA GLN A 128 -10.76 8.74 -12.83
C GLN A 128 -11.13 8.26 -14.24
N ASN A 129 -10.99 9.13 -15.24
CA ASN A 129 -11.34 8.79 -16.61
C ASN A 129 -10.51 7.63 -17.15
N TYR A 130 -9.21 7.57 -16.83
CA TYR A 130 -8.35 6.47 -17.25
C TYR A 130 -8.81 5.13 -16.71
N TRP A 131 -9.16 5.07 -15.42
CA TRP A 131 -9.52 3.82 -14.73
C TRP A 131 -11.00 3.42 -14.89
N GLU A 132 -11.91 4.38 -15.03
CA GLU A 132 -13.35 4.10 -15.17
C GLU A 132 -13.77 3.91 -16.63
N GLN A 133 -13.14 4.60 -17.57
CA GLN A 133 -13.60 4.70 -18.97
C GLN A 133 -12.47 4.53 -20.01
N GLY A 134 -11.21 4.57 -19.58
CA GLY A 134 -10.04 4.55 -20.46
C GLY A 134 -9.37 3.19 -20.52
N GLU A 135 -8.10 3.15 -20.91
CA GLU A 135 -7.34 1.90 -21.05
C GLU A 135 -7.27 1.11 -19.73
N GLY A 136 -7.24 1.81 -18.59
CA GLY A 136 -7.23 1.21 -17.26
C GLY A 136 -8.53 0.48 -16.89
N SER A 137 -9.65 0.73 -17.58
CA SER A 137 -10.90 -0.01 -17.35
C SER A 137 -10.89 -1.39 -18.01
N VAL A 138 -9.94 -1.65 -18.92
CA VAL A 138 -9.80 -2.95 -19.57
C VAL A 138 -8.98 -3.87 -18.67
N TYR A 139 -9.60 -4.96 -18.22
CA TYR A 139 -8.89 -5.95 -17.42
C TYR A 139 -7.84 -6.65 -18.27
N PRO A 140 -6.53 -6.54 -17.97
CA PRO A 140 -5.51 -7.22 -18.74
C PRO A 140 -5.69 -8.73 -18.57
N ILE A 141 -5.91 -9.45 -19.67
CA ILE A 141 -5.95 -10.92 -19.66
C ILE A 141 -4.53 -11.41 -19.36
N LYS A 142 -4.21 -11.60 -18.08
CA LYS A 142 -2.98 -12.27 -17.65
C LYS A 142 -3.22 -13.78 -17.70
N GLU A 143 -2.32 -14.51 -18.35
CA GLU A 143 -2.39 -15.98 -18.48
C GLU A 143 -2.35 -16.71 -17.13
N GLN A 144 -1.91 -16.05 -16.06
CA GLN A 144 -1.71 -16.64 -14.74
C GLN A 144 -2.21 -15.73 -13.63
N ILE A 145 -2.70 -16.37 -12.57
CA ILE A 145 -3.17 -15.70 -11.34
C ILE A 145 -1.96 -15.09 -10.60
N ASN A 146 -2.12 -13.87 -10.09
CA ASN A 146 -1.11 -13.21 -9.26
C ASN A 146 -0.82 -14.01 -7.97
N HIS A 147 0.40 -13.88 -7.46
CA HIS A 147 0.77 -14.43 -6.15
C HIS A 147 0.40 -13.48 -5.01
N ASN A 148 0.49 -12.17 -5.26
CA ASN A 148 -0.10 -11.17 -4.39
C ASN A 148 -1.58 -10.98 -4.79
N LEU A 149 -2.47 -11.48 -3.95
CA LEU A 149 -3.92 -11.46 -4.12
C LEU A 149 -4.58 -10.37 -3.26
N ALA A 150 -3.78 -9.48 -2.67
CA ALA A 150 -4.30 -8.41 -1.85
C ALA A 150 -5.05 -7.36 -2.68
N VAL A 151 -6.06 -6.77 -2.06
CA VAL A 151 -6.97 -5.84 -2.72
C VAL A 151 -7.19 -4.62 -1.83
N TYR A 152 -7.03 -3.46 -2.43
CA TYR A 152 -7.34 -2.15 -1.89
C TYR A 152 -8.80 -2.05 -1.44
N GLY A 153 -9.08 -1.48 -0.26
CA GLY A 153 -10.45 -1.42 0.25
C GLY A 153 -10.97 -2.71 0.86
N TRP A 154 -10.20 -3.81 0.84
CA TRP A 154 -10.64 -5.08 1.42
C TRP A 154 -10.11 -5.25 2.84
N ASP A 155 -10.87 -5.96 3.66
CA ASP A 155 -10.42 -6.50 4.93
C ASP A 155 -10.23 -8.02 4.78
N LEU A 156 -9.68 -8.68 5.81
CA LEU A 156 -9.47 -10.13 5.76
C LEU A 156 -10.76 -10.91 5.52
N ARG A 157 -11.92 -10.40 5.97
CA ARG A 157 -13.22 -11.04 5.77
C ARG A 157 -13.65 -10.97 4.31
N ASN A 158 -13.46 -9.83 3.66
CA ASN A 158 -13.74 -9.65 2.24
C ASN A 158 -12.95 -10.68 1.43
N THR A 159 -11.69 -10.94 1.77
CA THR A 159 -10.89 -11.91 1.04
C THR A 159 -11.36 -13.36 1.17
N LEU A 160 -12.08 -13.70 2.24
CA LEU A 160 -12.65 -15.04 2.45
C LEU A 160 -14.08 -15.18 1.91
N SER A 161 -14.80 -14.06 1.72
CA SER A 161 -16.23 -14.06 1.42
C SER A 161 -16.59 -13.55 0.03
N ARG A 162 -15.68 -12.84 -0.65
CA ARG A 162 -15.89 -12.30 -2.00
C ARG A 162 -15.42 -13.30 -3.05
N ASN A 163 -16.19 -13.40 -4.12
CA ASN A 163 -15.78 -14.05 -5.36
C ASN A 163 -16.10 -13.11 -6.54
N ALA A 164 -15.68 -13.48 -7.75
CA ALA A 164 -15.85 -12.65 -8.94
C ALA A 164 -17.33 -12.28 -9.19
N ASP A 165 -18.25 -13.24 -9.02
CA ASP A 165 -19.69 -13.01 -9.23
C ASP A 165 -20.24 -11.98 -8.24
N ILE A 166 -19.88 -12.10 -6.96
CA ILE A 166 -20.26 -11.15 -5.91
C ILE A 166 -19.70 -9.76 -6.23
N CYS A 167 -18.44 -9.65 -6.67
CA CYS A 167 -17.83 -8.37 -7.04
C CYS A 167 -18.55 -7.73 -8.23
N ILE A 168 -18.86 -8.51 -9.28
CA ILE A 168 -19.61 -8.04 -10.45
C ILE A 168 -21.00 -7.56 -10.03
N ASP A 169 -21.69 -8.31 -9.17
CA ASP A 169 -23.01 -7.93 -8.67
C ASP A 169 -22.98 -6.65 -7.82
N VAL A 170 -21.94 -6.48 -6.99
CA VAL A 170 -21.72 -5.25 -6.23
C VAL A 170 -21.49 -4.06 -7.16
N LEU A 171 -20.64 -4.21 -8.18
CA LEU A 171 -20.36 -3.16 -9.18
C LEU A 171 -21.61 -2.77 -9.98
N LYS A 172 -22.45 -3.73 -10.36
CA LYS A 172 -23.73 -3.46 -11.06
C LYS A 172 -24.70 -2.66 -10.20
N LYS A 173 -24.72 -2.94 -8.88
CA LYS A 173 -25.64 -2.29 -7.93
C LYS A 173 -25.09 -0.97 -7.40
N ASN A 174 -23.77 -0.80 -7.38
CA ASN A 174 -23.07 0.36 -6.84
C ASN A 174 -21.98 0.77 -7.83
N PRO A 175 -22.18 1.83 -8.63
CA PRO A 175 -21.14 2.30 -9.54
C PRO A 175 -19.86 2.68 -8.76
N PRO A 176 -18.67 2.50 -9.37
CA PRO A 176 -17.40 2.73 -8.71
C PRO A 176 -17.33 4.12 -8.09
N LYS A 177 -16.79 4.20 -6.88
CA LYS A 177 -16.48 5.46 -6.21
C LYS A 177 -15.01 5.42 -5.82
N ILE A 178 -14.27 6.46 -6.18
CA ILE A 178 -12.89 6.62 -5.72
C ILE A 178 -12.92 6.83 -4.21
N SER A 179 -12.16 5.98 -3.53
CA SER A 179 -11.94 6.00 -2.09
C SER A 179 -10.44 6.16 -1.88
N LEU A 180 -10.04 7.03 -0.96
CA LEU A 180 -8.66 7.13 -0.46
C LEU A 180 -8.63 6.46 0.92
N GLU A 181 -7.55 5.76 1.25
CA GLU A 181 -7.32 5.21 2.58
C GLU A 181 -6.16 5.97 3.22
N GLY A 182 -6.15 6.05 4.55
CA GLY A 182 -5.32 6.97 5.34
C GLY A 182 -3.82 6.67 5.37
N ILE A 183 -3.25 6.60 6.57
CA ILE A 183 -1.79 6.56 6.79
C ILE A 183 -1.27 5.14 6.57
N HIS A 184 -0.36 4.99 5.61
CA HIS A 184 0.28 3.72 5.26
C HIS A 184 1.81 3.80 5.36
N PRO A 185 2.50 2.65 5.46
CA PRO A 185 3.95 2.62 5.53
C PRO A 185 4.60 3.18 4.24
N THR A 186 5.73 3.87 4.39
CA THR A 186 6.62 4.17 3.25
C THR A 186 7.35 2.90 2.79
N THR A 187 8.17 3.00 1.72
CA THR A 187 9.00 1.89 1.25
C THR A 187 9.85 1.28 2.39
N ILE A 188 10.44 2.11 3.25
CA ILE A 188 11.18 1.64 4.45
C ILE A 188 10.27 0.88 5.42
N GLY A 189 9.05 1.39 5.65
CA GLY A 189 8.06 0.70 6.48
C GLY A 189 7.71 -0.69 5.94
N TYR A 190 7.60 -0.85 4.62
CA TYR A 190 7.45 -2.17 3.99
C TYR A 190 8.66 -3.07 4.19
N GLY A 191 9.88 -2.52 4.19
CA GLY A 191 11.10 -3.25 4.56
C GLY A 191 11.05 -3.79 5.99
N ILE A 192 10.55 -3.00 6.95
CA ILE A 192 10.39 -3.44 8.35
C ILE A 192 9.35 -4.57 8.45
N ILE A 193 8.19 -4.41 7.80
CA ILE A 193 7.16 -5.47 7.77
C ILE A 193 7.73 -6.75 7.16
N ALA A 194 8.42 -6.64 6.03
CA ALA A 194 9.06 -7.78 5.38
C ALA A 194 10.06 -8.46 6.32
N GLN A 195 10.90 -7.70 7.03
CA GLN A 195 11.88 -8.24 7.97
C GLN A 195 11.24 -9.05 9.09
N GLU A 196 10.18 -8.53 9.71
CA GLU A 196 9.49 -9.24 10.80
C GLU A 196 8.77 -10.50 10.30
N VAL A 197 8.17 -10.46 9.10
CA VAL A 197 7.57 -11.64 8.48
C VAL A 197 8.64 -12.68 8.11
N ILE A 198 9.81 -12.26 7.60
CA ILE A 198 10.93 -13.15 7.30
C ILE A 198 11.41 -13.89 8.55
N LYS A 199 11.53 -13.19 9.69
CA LYS A 199 11.89 -13.83 10.98
C LYS A 199 10.89 -14.93 11.35
N ILE A 200 9.59 -14.65 11.24
CA ILE A 200 8.54 -15.65 11.50
C ILE A 200 8.65 -16.83 10.52
N MET A 201 8.88 -16.57 9.24
CA MET A 201 9.07 -17.61 8.22
C MET A 201 10.28 -18.49 8.51
N GLN A 202 11.41 -17.90 8.92
CA GLN A 202 12.61 -18.65 9.32
C GLN A 202 12.34 -19.51 10.56
N LEU A 203 11.67 -18.96 11.59
CA LEU A 203 11.26 -19.71 12.78
C LEU A 203 10.33 -20.88 12.42
N ALA A 204 9.47 -20.71 11.41
CA ALA A 204 8.62 -21.76 10.87
C ALA A 204 9.35 -22.76 9.95
N GLY A 205 10.67 -22.60 9.74
CA GLY A 205 11.51 -23.49 8.94
C GLY A 205 11.44 -23.26 7.44
N VAL A 206 11.01 -22.09 6.97
CA VAL A 206 11.07 -21.71 5.56
C VAL A 206 12.52 -21.48 5.16
N LYS A 207 12.92 -22.08 4.03
CA LYS A 207 14.27 -21.94 3.47
C LYS A 207 14.33 -20.72 2.54
N PHE A 208 15.39 -19.94 2.67
CA PHE A 208 15.71 -18.81 1.81
C PHE A 208 16.92 -19.16 0.95
N TYR A 209 16.96 -18.61 -0.25
CA TYR A 209 17.97 -18.92 -1.25
C TYR A 209 18.60 -17.63 -1.78
N GLU A 210 19.83 -17.74 -2.28
CA GLU A 210 20.45 -16.69 -3.08
C GLU A 210 19.63 -16.42 -4.35
N MET A 211 19.98 -15.35 -5.07
CA MET A 211 19.28 -14.95 -6.30
C MET A 211 19.33 -16.01 -7.42
N ASP A 212 20.21 -17.01 -7.30
CA ASP A 212 20.25 -18.17 -8.18
C ASP A 212 19.08 -19.16 -7.94
N GLY A 213 18.31 -18.96 -6.86
CA GLY A 213 17.20 -19.78 -6.44
C GLY A 213 17.58 -21.21 -6.01
N LYS A 214 18.87 -21.50 -5.82
CA LYS A 214 19.44 -22.83 -5.57
C LYS A 214 20.32 -22.87 -4.34
N THR A 215 21.19 -21.90 -4.16
CA THR A 215 22.13 -21.84 -3.03
C THR A 215 21.38 -21.40 -1.78
N GLN A 216 21.26 -22.27 -0.79
CA GLN A 216 20.52 -21.95 0.43
C GLN A 216 21.31 -20.91 1.26
N ARG A 217 20.64 -19.82 1.65
CA ARG A 217 21.19 -18.84 2.58
C ARG A 217 21.27 -19.43 3.98
N THR A 218 22.35 -19.12 4.71
CA THR A 218 22.57 -19.58 6.08
C THR A 218 22.65 -18.39 7.03
N GLY A 219 22.22 -18.58 8.28
CA GLY A 219 22.13 -17.50 9.27
C GLY A 219 20.81 -16.71 9.23
N GLU A 220 20.81 -15.55 9.87
CA GLU A 220 19.66 -14.64 9.89
C GLU A 220 19.49 -13.98 8.51
N ILE A 221 18.27 -14.04 7.97
CA ILE A 221 17.94 -13.41 6.69
C ILE A 221 17.56 -11.97 6.97
N GLN A 222 18.38 -11.06 6.45
CA GLN A 222 18.19 -9.62 6.57
C GLN A 222 17.72 -9.06 5.23
N VAL A 223 16.69 -8.22 5.28
CA VAL A 223 16.28 -7.35 4.18
C VAL A 223 17.44 -6.40 3.87
N ASP A 224 17.76 -6.24 2.60
CA ASP A 224 18.71 -5.21 2.16
C ASP A 224 18.12 -3.80 2.35
N PHE A 225 18.26 -3.27 3.56
CA PHE A 225 17.76 -1.93 3.90
C PHE A 225 18.49 -0.82 3.15
N GLN A 226 19.74 -1.01 2.72
CA GLN A 226 20.42 0.01 1.90
C GLN A 226 19.68 0.19 0.58
N ARG A 227 19.30 -0.91 -0.06
CA ARG A 227 18.46 -0.88 -1.27
C ARG A 227 17.07 -0.32 -0.98
N VAL A 228 16.40 -0.76 0.08
CA VAL A 228 15.04 -0.30 0.41
C VAL A 228 15.03 1.21 0.66
N ILE A 229 16.02 1.75 1.37
CA ILE A 229 16.19 3.18 1.59
C ILE A 229 16.47 3.90 0.27
N ALA A 230 17.31 3.34 -0.61
CA ALA A 230 17.60 3.92 -1.91
C ALA A 230 16.37 4.01 -2.84
N GLU A 231 15.36 3.15 -2.63
CA GLU A 231 14.10 3.12 -3.38
C GLU A 231 12.97 3.90 -2.67
N ASP A 232 13.24 4.49 -1.49
CA ASP A 232 12.30 5.36 -0.80
C ASP A 232 12.48 6.80 -1.29
N SER A 233 11.63 7.21 -2.23
CA SER A 233 11.62 8.55 -2.84
C SER A 233 11.42 9.67 -1.81
N LEU A 234 10.65 9.44 -0.75
CA LEU A 234 10.46 10.44 0.31
C LEU A 234 11.74 10.72 1.11
N ILE A 235 12.72 9.82 1.06
CA ILE A 235 14.02 9.98 1.71
C ILE A 235 15.09 10.42 0.71
N THR A 236 15.11 9.79 -0.47
CA THR A 236 16.19 9.99 -1.46
C THR A 236 15.96 11.19 -2.36
N ASN A 237 14.70 11.55 -2.61
CA ASN A 237 14.32 12.70 -3.42
C ASN A 237 13.04 13.35 -2.88
N PRO A 238 13.04 13.84 -1.63
CA PRO A 238 11.86 14.47 -1.05
C PRO A 238 11.46 15.71 -1.88
N PRO A 239 10.15 15.97 -2.05
CA PRO A 239 9.71 17.25 -2.58
C PRO A 239 10.27 18.37 -1.70
N GLN A 240 10.90 19.40 -2.27
CA GLN A 240 11.57 20.43 -1.45
C GLN A 240 10.59 21.36 -0.72
N ASN A 241 9.30 21.28 -1.06
CA ASN A 241 8.21 22.11 -0.55
C ASN A 241 7.14 21.30 0.17
N THR A 242 7.49 20.15 0.77
CA THR A 242 6.55 19.26 1.49
C THR A 242 5.65 20.02 2.47
N ALA A 243 6.21 20.92 3.28
CA ALA A 243 5.42 21.71 4.24
C ALA A 243 4.43 22.67 3.53
N SER A 244 4.87 23.39 2.50
CA SER A 244 3.99 24.32 1.74
C SER A 244 2.92 23.57 0.95
N ILE A 245 3.23 22.39 0.42
CA ILE A 245 2.29 21.52 -0.29
C ILE A 245 1.30 20.90 0.69
N GLU A 246 1.76 20.41 1.85
CA GLU A 246 0.89 19.89 2.90
C GLU A 246 -0.07 20.98 3.40
N ASP A 247 0.42 22.19 3.64
CA ASP A 247 -0.41 23.34 4.00
C ASP A 247 -1.42 23.70 2.91
N THR A 248 -1.01 23.64 1.63
CA THR A 248 -1.87 23.90 0.47
C THR A 248 -2.95 22.84 0.36
N ILE A 249 -2.58 21.56 0.43
CA ILE A 249 -3.49 20.41 0.38
C ILE A 249 -4.46 20.45 1.56
N SER A 250 -3.97 20.72 2.77
CA SER A 250 -4.76 20.89 3.98
C SER A 250 -5.72 22.08 3.88
N SER A 251 -5.29 23.19 3.28
CA SER A 251 -6.13 24.37 3.04
C SER A 251 -7.20 24.12 1.99
N ILE A 252 -6.87 23.39 0.92
CA ILE A 252 -7.86 22.93 -0.08
C ILE A 252 -8.89 22.04 0.61
N ASP A 253 -8.46 21.08 1.41
CA ASP A 253 -9.38 20.15 2.05
C ASP A 253 -10.27 20.84 3.09
N ARG A 254 -9.69 21.72 3.92
CA ARG A 254 -10.45 22.50 4.92
C ARG A 254 -11.52 23.39 4.31
N ASN A 255 -11.26 23.96 3.14
CA ASN A 255 -12.16 24.91 2.49
C ASN A 255 -13.17 24.25 1.55
N PHE A 256 -12.81 23.14 0.92
CA PHE A 256 -13.61 22.51 -0.14
C PHE A 256 -14.01 21.06 0.14
N ASN A 257 -13.53 20.46 1.23
CA ASN A 257 -13.74 19.06 1.61
C ASN A 257 -13.41 18.05 0.50
N ILE A 258 -12.52 18.38 -0.44
CA ILE A 258 -12.28 17.54 -1.62
C ILE A 258 -11.66 16.20 -1.23
N LEU A 259 -10.62 16.19 -0.39
CA LEU A 259 -9.98 14.95 0.06
C LEU A 259 -10.82 14.28 1.14
N SER A 260 -11.39 15.05 2.05
CA SER A 260 -12.29 14.60 3.10
C SER A 260 -13.53 13.92 2.53
N ASP A 261 -14.10 14.37 1.41
CA ASP A 261 -15.23 13.69 0.76
C ASP A 261 -14.80 12.43 0.00
N ILE A 262 -13.56 12.39 -0.50
CA ILE A 262 -12.97 11.17 -1.07
C ILE A 262 -12.64 10.15 0.04
N LEU A 263 -12.21 10.62 1.23
CA LEU A 263 -11.83 9.81 2.40
C LEU A 263 -13.04 9.35 3.25
N ARG A 264 -14.03 10.23 3.49
CA ARG A 264 -15.21 9.97 4.35
C ARG A 264 -16.24 9.05 3.73
N ARG A 265 -16.19 8.81 2.42
CA ARG A 265 -17.09 7.85 1.76
C ARG A 265 -16.80 6.38 2.11
N ASN A 266 -15.93 6.13 3.10
CA ASN A 266 -15.53 4.84 3.64
C ASN A 266 -16.20 4.44 4.97
N TYR A 267 -17.20 5.17 5.46
CA TYR A 267 -17.99 4.74 6.63
C TYR A 267 -19.49 4.91 6.38
#